data_AF-A0A411PZ35-F1
#
_entry.id   AF-A0A411PZ35-F1
#
_cell.length_a   1.000
_cell.length_b   1.000
_cell.length_c   1.000
_cell.angle_alpha   90.00
_cell.angle_beta   90.00
_cell.angle_gamma   90.00
#
_symmetry.space_group_name_H-M   'P 1'
#
loop_
_entity.id
_entity.type
_entity.pdbx_description
1 polymer ?
#
loop_
_entity_poly.entity_id
_entity_poly.type
_entity_poly.pdbx_seq_one_letter_code
_entity_poly.pdbx_strand_id
1 'polypeptide(L)'
;SQGTNLATNGIKSMAGDSVRAAQLIPGTPLGQFYNSAPLDDSFNVVHLPNGQRGVNGLKIPLSEFYSEKKFLFSNGALSGCMTCTAIDKNNLYIFHVGKDGNDTSPWKTNVDGSSLIQKNMKMLLGQNSDSLNNG
;
A
#
# COMPACT_ATOMS: atom_id res chain seq x y z
N SER A 1 27.16 -12.29 -12.28
CA SER A 1 25.97 -12.61 -11.49
C SER A 1 26.02 -11.84 -10.18
N GLN A 2 25.39 -10.67 -10.12
CA GLN A 2 25.19 -9.96 -8.86
C GLN A 2 23.69 -9.81 -8.64
N GLY A 3 23.18 -10.65 -7.74
CA GLY A 3 21.80 -10.59 -7.28
C GLY A 3 21.63 -9.37 -6.40
N THR A 4 21.11 -8.29 -6.97
CA THR A 4 20.44 -7.29 -6.17
C THR A 4 19.15 -7.92 -5.66
N ASN A 5 19.16 -8.31 -4.40
CA ASN A 5 17.96 -8.68 -3.64
C ASN A 5 17.14 -7.40 -3.43
N LEU A 6 16.58 -6.86 -4.52
CA LEU A 6 15.63 -5.76 -4.48
C LEU A 6 14.38 -6.35 -3.83
N ALA A 7 14.00 -5.85 -2.66
CA ALA A 7 12.70 -6.15 -2.08
C ALA A 7 11.63 -5.80 -3.12
N THR A 8 11.11 -6.81 -3.83
CA THR A 8 10.14 -6.62 -4.92
C THR A 8 8.81 -6.09 -4.41
N ASN A 9 8.57 -6.15 -3.09
CA ASN A 9 7.32 -5.85 -2.41
C ASN A 9 7.44 -4.67 -1.43
N GLY A 10 8.34 -3.72 -1.71
CA GLY A 10 8.55 -2.51 -0.91
C GLY A 10 7.67 -1.32 -1.34
N ILE A 11 7.47 -0.40 -0.41
CA ILE A 11 6.83 0.90 -0.65
C ILE A 11 7.77 1.75 -1.51
N LYS A 12 7.24 2.40 -2.55
CA LYS A 12 8.03 3.22 -3.48
C LYS A 12 7.39 4.59 -3.65
N SER A 13 8.20 5.61 -3.90
CA SER A 13 7.73 6.94 -4.32
C SER A 13 8.20 7.27 -5.74
N MET A 14 7.42 8.08 -6.44
CA MET A 14 7.75 8.60 -7.78
C MET A 14 7.09 9.97 -8.00
N ALA A 15 7.61 10.74 -8.95
CA ALA A 15 6.97 11.97 -9.42
C ALA A 15 5.68 11.66 -10.19
N GLY A 16 4.72 12.59 -10.19
CA GLY A 16 3.42 12.40 -10.83
C GLY A 16 3.52 12.13 -12.34
N ASP A 17 4.41 12.84 -13.02
CA ASP A 17 4.64 12.70 -14.45
C ASP A 17 5.22 11.34 -14.86
N SER A 18 5.68 10.56 -13.89
CA SER A 18 6.24 9.22 -14.05
C SER A 18 5.19 8.11 -13.85
N VAL A 19 3.97 8.45 -13.44
CA VAL A 19 2.88 7.47 -13.23
C VAL A 19 2.38 6.94 -14.56
N ARG A 20 2.49 5.62 -14.74
CA ARG A 20 1.96 4.90 -15.91
C ARG A 20 1.29 3.61 -15.48
N ALA A 21 0.37 3.10 -16.28
CA ALA A 21 -0.18 1.76 -16.08
C ALA A 21 0.93 0.72 -16.29
N ALA A 22 1.03 -0.27 -15.39
CA ALA A 22 2.00 -1.35 -15.52
C ALA A 22 1.72 -2.25 -16.74
N GLN A 23 0.47 -2.31 -17.19
CA GLN A 23 0.04 -3.07 -18.37
C GLN A 23 -0.97 -2.24 -19.15
N LEU A 24 -0.88 -2.23 -20.48
CA LEU A 24 -1.88 -1.68 -21.38
C LEU A 24 -2.98 -2.73 -21.60
N ILE A 25 -4.14 -2.53 -20.97
CA ILE A 25 -5.32 -3.39 -21.10
C ILE A 25 -6.39 -2.57 -21.85
N PRO A 26 -6.66 -2.89 -23.13
CA PRO A 26 -7.73 -2.26 -23.88
C PRO A 26 -9.09 -2.40 -23.16
N GLY A 27 -9.81 -1.29 -22.98
CA GLY A 27 -11.17 -1.30 -22.42
C GLY A 27 -11.30 -1.10 -20.90
N THR A 28 -10.20 -0.97 -20.13
CA THR A 28 -10.27 -0.66 -18.69
C THR A 28 -9.77 0.76 -18.40
N PRO A 29 -10.64 1.77 -18.24
CA PRO A 29 -10.20 3.17 -18.10
C PRO A 29 -9.45 3.45 -16.79
N LEU A 30 -9.78 2.72 -15.72
CA LEU A 30 -9.12 2.84 -14.41
C LEU A 30 -7.71 2.26 -14.48
N GLY A 31 -6.71 3.13 -14.28
CA GLY A 31 -5.28 2.81 -14.42
C GLY A 31 -4.68 3.24 -15.76
N GLN A 32 -5.43 3.16 -16.87
CA GLN A 32 -4.95 3.59 -18.19
C GLN A 32 -4.98 5.11 -18.40
N PHE A 33 -5.88 5.81 -17.71
CA PHE A 33 -6.04 7.27 -17.84
C PHE A 33 -4.71 8.04 -17.73
N TYR A 34 -3.85 7.64 -16.78
CA TYR A 34 -2.56 8.31 -16.55
C TYR A 34 -1.50 8.07 -17.65
N ASN A 35 -1.75 7.17 -18.61
CA ASN A 35 -0.90 7.02 -19.79
C ASN A 35 -1.12 8.15 -20.80
N SER A 36 -2.36 8.62 -20.95
CA SER A 36 -2.73 9.70 -21.89
C SER A 36 -2.87 11.07 -21.21
N ALA A 37 -3.06 11.09 -19.89
CA ALA A 37 -3.19 12.29 -19.07
C ALA A 37 -2.31 12.14 -17.81
N PRO A 38 -0.99 12.32 -17.94
CA PRO A 38 -0.08 12.17 -16.80
C PRO A 38 -0.42 13.15 -15.68
N LEU A 39 -0.13 12.76 -14.44
CA LEU A 39 -0.18 13.71 -13.32
C LEU A 39 0.94 14.73 -13.48
N ASP A 40 0.70 15.92 -12.93
CA ASP A 40 1.71 16.96 -12.82
C ASP A 40 2.89 16.49 -11.95
N ASP A 41 4.12 16.92 -12.27
CA ASP A 41 5.34 16.50 -11.58
C ASP A 41 5.40 16.99 -10.13
N SER A 42 4.58 17.98 -9.74
CA SER A 42 4.43 18.42 -8.35
C SER A 42 3.77 17.39 -7.43
N PHE A 43 3.18 16.32 -7.97
CA PHE A 43 2.66 15.22 -7.16
C PHE A 43 3.75 14.25 -6.71
N ASN A 44 3.77 13.97 -5.41
CA ASN A 44 4.52 12.88 -4.80
C ASN A 44 3.62 11.64 -4.75
N VAL A 45 3.85 10.69 -5.65
CA VAL A 45 3.04 9.49 -5.75
C VAL A 45 3.69 8.38 -4.96
N VAL A 46 3.01 7.88 -3.93
CA VAL A 46 3.49 6.81 -3.06
C VAL A 46 2.74 5.53 -3.41
N HIS A 47 3.46 4.58 -4.01
CA HIS A 47 2.94 3.25 -4.29
C HIS A 47 3.14 2.32 -3.09
N LEU A 48 2.02 1.80 -2.58
CA LEU A 48 1.95 0.89 -1.44
C LEU A 48 1.39 -0.48 -1.90
N PRO A 49 2.24 -1.42 -2.36
CA PRO A 49 1.80 -2.78 -2.70
C PRO A 49 1.55 -3.61 -1.43
N ASN A 50 0.84 -4.72 -1.54
CA ASN A 50 0.78 -5.71 -0.45
C ASN A 50 2.13 -6.44 -0.27
N GLY A 51 2.29 -7.12 0.87
CA GLY A 51 3.39 -8.06 1.07
C GLY A 51 3.18 -9.37 0.29
N GLN A 52 4.20 -10.24 0.21
CA GLN A 52 4.12 -11.51 -0.53
C GLN A 52 2.97 -12.42 -0.05
N ARG A 53 2.79 -12.48 1.27
CA ARG A 53 1.67 -13.07 2.02
C ARG A 53 1.52 -12.23 3.29
N GLY A 54 1.07 -11.00 3.14
CA GLY A 54 1.13 -10.07 4.24
C GLY A 54 0.75 -8.64 3.90
N VAL A 55 1.08 -7.76 4.84
CA VAL A 55 0.66 -6.36 4.85
C VAL A 55 1.87 -5.44 4.77
N ASN A 56 1.75 -4.40 3.96
CA ASN A 56 2.54 -3.19 4.12
C ASN A 56 1.65 -2.08 4.70
N GLY A 57 2.21 -1.28 5.60
CA GLY A 57 1.49 -0.20 6.29
C GLY A 57 2.30 1.08 6.33
N LEU A 58 1.62 2.21 6.26
CA LEU A 58 2.16 3.56 6.44
C LEU A 58 1.42 4.26 7.58
N LYS A 59 2.17 4.97 8.42
CA LYS A 59 1.69 5.99 9.35
C LYS A 59 2.29 7.32 8.93
N ILE A 60 1.44 8.29 8.62
CA ILE A 60 1.85 9.59 8.10
C ILE A 60 1.29 10.66 9.04
N PRO A 61 2.14 11.47 9.69
CA PRO A 61 1.66 12.62 10.46
C PRO A 61 0.86 13.56 9.57
N LEU A 62 -0.31 14.00 10.03
CA LEU A 62 -1.14 14.94 9.27
C LEU A 62 -0.46 16.28 9.03
N SER A 63 0.56 16.60 9.85
CA SER A 63 1.41 17.77 9.66
C SER A 63 2.15 17.81 8.33
N GLU A 64 2.42 16.64 7.72
CA GLU A 64 3.06 16.57 6.39
C GLU A 64 2.17 17.16 5.28
N PHE A 65 0.85 17.15 5.46
CA PHE A 65 -0.13 17.67 4.48
C PHE A 65 -0.38 19.17 4.58
N TYR A 66 0.17 19.86 5.59
CA TYR A 66 0.10 21.33 5.67
C TYR A 66 1.16 22.04 4.81
N SER A 67 2.01 21.27 4.13
CA SER A 67 2.93 21.81 3.12
C SER A 67 2.24 21.90 1.76
N GLU A 68 2.77 22.72 0.85
CA GLU A 68 2.34 22.78 -0.57
C GLU A 68 2.60 21.45 -1.34
N LYS A 69 3.11 20.41 -0.66
CA LYS A 69 3.35 19.09 -1.24
C LYS A 69 2.04 18.38 -1.50
N LYS A 70 1.83 17.98 -2.76
CA LYS A 70 0.68 17.15 -3.16
C LYS A 70 1.08 15.68 -3.06
N PHE A 71 0.27 14.88 -2.39
CA PHE A 71 0.50 13.44 -2.28
C PHE A 71 -0.63 12.66 -2.96
N LEU A 72 -0.27 11.61 -3.68
CA LEU A 72 -1.20 10.58 -4.15
C LEU A 72 -0.73 9.23 -3.63
N PHE A 73 -1.52 8.60 -2.77
CA PHE A 73 -1.25 7.23 -2.32
C PHE A 73 -1.97 6.25 -3.24
N SER A 74 -1.23 5.31 -3.82
CA SER A 74 -1.76 4.32 -4.75
C SER A 74 -1.43 2.91 -4.30
N ASN A 75 -2.46 2.08 -4.18
CA ASN A 75 -2.29 0.65 -3.91
C ASN A 75 -2.13 -0.19 -5.18
N GLY A 76 -2.12 0.44 -6.37
CA GLY A 76 -2.10 -0.26 -7.64
C GLY A 76 -3.41 -0.97 -7.96
N ALA A 77 -3.36 -1.94 -8.88
CA ALA A 77 -4.52 -2.74 -9.24
C ALA A 77 -4.85 -3.75 -8.14
N LEU A 78 -6.13 -3.84 -7.75
CA LEU A 78 -6.59 -4.77 -6.71
C LEU A 78 -7.20 -6.02 -7.35
N SER A 79 -6.65 -7.19 -7.04
CA SER A 79 -7.05 -8.49 -7.63
C SER A 79 -7.36 -9.54 -6.55
N GLY A 80 -7.97 -9.13 -5.43
CA GLY A 80 -8.26 -9.98 -4.26
C GLY A 80 -7.42 -9.67 -3.02
N CYS A 81 -6.55 -8.66 -3.10
CA CYS A 81 -5.98 -7.97 -1.95
C CYS A 81 -7.00 -7.01 -1.31
N MET A 82 -6.69 -6.52 -0.12
CA MET A 82 -7.52 -5.62 0.67
C MET A 82 -6.72 -4.39 1.11
N THR A 83 -7.34 -3.21 1.03
CA THR A 83 -6.77 -1.96 1.50
C THR A 83 -7.58 -1.41 2.67
N CYS A 84 -6.92 -0.82 3.66
CA CYS A 84 -7.57 -0.15 4.77
C CYS A 84 -6.94 1.23 4.96
N THR A 85 -7.77 2.28 4.96
CA THR A 85 -7.34 3.64 5.26
C THR A 85 -8.06 4.10 6.52
N ALA A 86 -7.32 4.66 7.47
CA ALA A 86 -7.85 5.17 8.73
C ALA A 86 -7.16 6.49 9.09
N ILE A 87 -7.80 7.32 9.90
CA ILE A 87 -7.27 8.60 10.35
C ILE A 87 -7.57 8.77 11.84
N ASP A 88 -6.60 9.28 12.59
CA ASP A 88 -6.82 9.81 13.94
C ASP A 88 -6.56 11.33 13.96
N LYS A 89 -6.55 11.94 15.15
CA LYS A 89 -6.33 13.39 15.28
C LYS A 89 -5.03 13.89 14.66
N ASN A 90 -4.01 13.04 14.59
CA ASN A 90 -2.64 13.42 14.29
C ASN A 90 -2.06 12.67 13.09
N ASN A 91 -2.63 11.53 12.68
CA ASN A 91 -2.02 10.65 11.68
C ASN A 91 -3.05 10.05 10.70
N LEU A 92 -2.62 9.91 9.45
CA LEU A 92 -3.21 9.05 8.44
C LEU A 92 -2.52 7.68 8.47
N TYR A 93 -3.30 6.62 8.36
CA TYR A 93 -2.85 5.23 8.28
C TYR A 93 -3.35 4.60 6.99
N ILE A 94 -2.45 3.94 6.25
CA ILE A 94 -2.82 3.22 5.02
C ILE A 94 -2.19 1.83 5.09
N PHE A 95 -3.00 0.80 4.91
CA PHE A 95 -2.55 -0.59 4.84
C PHE A 95 -2.96 -1.20 3.50
N HIS A 96 -2.07 -2.03 2.95
CA HIS A 96 -2.38 -2.91 1.83
C HIS A 96 -1.95 -4.33 2.19
N VAL A 97 -2.91 -5.25 2.21
CA VAL A 97 -2.70 -6.64 2.61
C VAL A 97 -3.18 -7.60 1.53
N GLY A 98 -2.46 -8.69 1.34
CA GLY A 98 -2.80 -9.68 0.34
C GLY A 98 -1.70 -10.72 0.19
N LYS A 99 -1.89 -11.55 -0.82
CA LYS A 99 -0.89 -12.49 -1.31
C LYS A 99 -0.79 -12.39 -2.83
N ASP A 100 0.25 -12.98 -3.39
CA ASP A 100 0.36 -13.14 -4.84
C ASP A 100 -0.87 -13.91 -5.39
N GLY A 101 -1.33 -13.53 -6.59
CA GLY A 101 -2.47 -14.17 -7.26
C GLY A 101 -2.22 -15.65 -7.54
N ASN A 102 -0.96 -16.03 -7.78
CA ASN A 102 -0.56 -17.41 -8.04
C ASN A 102 -0.24 -18.21 -6.76
N ASP A 103 -0.35 -17.61 -5.58
CA ASP A 103 -0.10 -18.29 -4.32
C ASP A 103 -1.24 -19.28 -4.01
N THR A 104 -0.94 -20.57 -3.91
CA THR A 104 -1.91 -21.64 -3.62
C THR A 104 -1.95 -22.05 -2.15
N SER A 105 -1.26 -21.32 -1.28
CA SER A 105 -1.23 -21.60 0.15
C SER A 105 -2.60 -21.37 0.79
N PRO A 106 -2.90 -21.97 1.96
CA PRO A 106 -4.17 -21.78 2.64
C PRO A 106 -4.34 -20.38 3.26
N TRP A 107 -3.36 -19.47 3.11
CA TRP A 107 -3.43 -18.11 3.61
C TRP A 107 -4.52 -17.32 2.90
N LYS A 108 -5.38 -16.63 3.66
CA LYS A 108 -6.55 -15.91 3.15
C LYS A 108 -6.48 -14.43 3.52
N THR A 109 -6.62 -13.56 2.51
CA THR A 109 -6.63 -12.10 2.70
C THR A 109 -7.66 -11.65 3.74
N ASN A 110 -8.85 -12.26 3.75
CA ASN A 110 -9.94 -11.85 4.65
C ASN A 110 -9.80 -12.38 6.09
N VAL A 111 -8.96 -13.39 6.34
CA VAL A 111 -8.77 -13.99 7.67
C VAL A 111 -7.39 -13.64 8.23
N ASP A 112 -6.34 -14.12 7.56
CA ASP A 112 -4.96 -13.86 7.98
C ASP A 112 -4.59 -12.40 7.72
N GLY A 113 -5.02 -11.85 6.59
CA GLY A 113 -4.73 -10.47 6.23
C GLY A 113 -5.40 -9.44 7.15
N SER A 114 -6.66 -9.65 7.53
CA SER A 114 -7.37 -8.79 8.48
C SER A 114 -6.71 -8.83 9.88
N SER A 115 -6.29 -10.02 10.32
CA SER A 115 -5.54 -10.20 11.57
C SER A 115 -4.20 -9.46 11.55
N LEU A 116 -3.49 -9.47 10.42
CA LEU A 116 -2.25 -8.71 10.24
C LEU A 116 -2.48 -7.20 10.27
N ILE A 117 -3.54 -6.67 9.66
CA ILE A 117 -3.89 -5.24 9.79
C ILE A 117 -4.12 -4.88 11.26
N GLN A 118 -4.91 -5.66 11.99
CA GLN A 118 -5.19 -5.39 13.40
C GLN A 118 -3.90 -5.38 14.22
N LYS A 119 -3.02 -6.38 14.05
CA LYS A 119 -1.74 -6.47 14.75
C LYS A 119 -0.84 -5.27 14.44
N ASN A 120 -0.73 -4.87 13.17
CA ASN A 120 0.11 -3.74 12.78
C ASN A 120 -0.47 -2.41 13.26
N MET A 121 -1.79 -2.24 13.25
CA MET A 121 -2.42 -1.04 13.80
C MET A 121 -2.15 -0.88 15.29
N LYS A 122 -2.27 -1.96 16.08
CA LYS A 122 -1.89 -1.95 17.51
C LYS A 122 -0.44 -1.52 17.70
N MET A 123 0.48 -2.06 16.89
CA MET A 123 1.90 -1.69 16.93
C MET A 123 2.12 -0.21 16.60
N LEU A 124 1.47 0.33 15.56
CA LEU A 124 1.58 1.75 15.17
C LEU A 124 0.95 2.72 16.18
N LEU A 125 0.00 2.23 16.98
CA LEU A 125 -0.60 2.95 18.11
C LEU A 125 0.21 2.84 19.41
N GLY A 126 1.34 2.11 19.40
CA GLY A 126 2.15 1.89 20.61
C GLY A 126 1.47 0.97 21.65
N GLN A 127 0.46 0.20 21.24
CA GLN A 127 -0.14 -0.82 22.08
C GLN A 127 0.74 -2.08 21.98
N ASN A 128 1.61 -2.27 22.97
CA ASN A 128 2.53 -3.42 23.00
C ASN A 128 1.79 -4.76 22.80
N SER A 129 2.43 -5.64 22.03
CA SER A 129 1.97 -6.96 21.60
C SER A 129 1.84 -8.01 22.71
N ASP A 130 2.02 -7.64 23.98
CA ASP A 130 2.05 -8.57 25.12
C ASP A 130 0.66 -9.11 25.50
N SER A 131 -0.40 -8.61 24.85
CA SER A 131 -1.79 -9.07 25.03
C SER A 131 -2.28 -10.04 23.95
N LEU A 132 -1.44 -10.43 22.98
CA LEU A 132 -1.84 -11.26 21.84
C LEU A 132 -1.42 -12.74 21.94
N ASN A 133 -0.77 -13.16 23.03
CA ASN A 133 -0.35 -14.56 23.27
C ASN A 133 -1.20 -15.31 24.31
N ASN A 134 -2.33 -14.77 24.76
CA ASN A 134 -3.27 -15.45 25.67
C ASN A 134 -4.67 -15.55 25.06
N GLY A 135 -4.82 -16.34 24.01
CA GLY A 135 -6.10 -16.69 23.40
C GLY A 135 -6.01 -18.02 22.67
#